data_AF-A0A7Y3L7A8-F1
#
_entry.id   AF-A0A7Y3L7A8-F1
#
_cell.length_a   1.000
_cell.length_b   1.000
_cell.length_c   1.000
_cell.angle_alpha   90.00
_cell.angle_beta   90.00
_cell.angle_gamma   90.00
#
_symmetry.space_group_name_H-M   'P 1'
#
loop_
_entity.id
_entity.type
_entity.pdbx_description
1 polymer ?
#
loop_
_entity_poly.entity_id
_entity_poly.type
_entity_poly.pdbx_seq_one_letter_code
_entity_poly.pdbx_strand_id
1 'polypeptide(L)' 'MGGPGPLPDARVFGQEGLWIVDGSIVPGNLGANPSLTITALAEHAMSLIPAKETKR' A
#
# COMPACT_ATOMS: atom_id res chain seq x y z
N MET A 1 0.29 22.50 -0.05
CA MET A 1 -0.20 21.79 1.15
C MET A 1 -0.32 20.31 0.79
N GLY A 2 0.76 19.53 0.90
CA GLY A 2 0.74 18.10 0.58
C GLY A 2 1.67 17.40 1.54
N GLY A 3 1.10 16.64 2.49
CA GLY A 3 1.89 15.76 3.34
C GLY A 3 2.58 14.69 2.50
N PRO A 4 3.62 14.02 3.04
CA PRO A 4 4.20 12.87 2.35
C PRO A 4 3.07 11.86 2.13
N GLY A 5 2.93 11.38 0.89
CA GLY A 5 1.97 10.35 0.54
C GLY A 5 2.20 9.06 1.34
N PRO A 6 1.49 7.97 1.01
CA PRO A 6 1.74 6.69 1.65
C PRO A 6 3.22 6.32 1.58
N LEU A 7 3.72 5.76 2.70
CA LEU A 7 5.10 5.31 2.84
C LEU A 7 5.37 4.12 1.89
N PRO A 8 6.64 3.75 1.64
CA PRO A 8 6.98 2.63 0.75
C PRO A 8 6.32 1.29 1.11
N ASP A 9 5.89 1.11 2.36
CA ASP A 9 5.13 -0.04 2.87
C ASP A 9 3.60 0.17 2.85
N ALA A 10 3.12 1.11 2.06
CA ALA A 10 1.72 1.52 1.92
C ALA A 10 1.08 2.17 3.17
N ARG A 11 1.85 2.46 4.24
CA ARG A 11 1.30 3.11 5.45
C ARG A 11 0.94 4.57 5.22
N VAL A 12 -0.17 5.00 5.80
CA VAL A 12 -0.55 6.42 5.81
C VAL A 12 0.28 7.18 6.84
N PHE A 13 0.94 8.25 6.41
CA PHE A 13 1.72 9.10 7.31
C PHE A 13 0.84 9.69 8.42
N GLY A 14 1.26 9.53 9.68
CA GLY A 14 0.55 10.05 10.85
C GLY A 14 -0.71 9.29 11.25
N GLN A 15 -0.99 8.13 10.65
CA GLN A 15 -2.11 7.25 11.02
C GLN A 15 -1.61 5.86 11.36
N GLU A 16 -1.85 5.43 12.61
CA GLU A 16 -1.51 4.08 13.04
C GLU A 16 -2.56 3.08 12.55
N GLY A 17 -2.13 1.95 12.01
CA GLY A 17 -3.05 0.89 11.58
C GLY A 17 -3.81 1.19 10.28
N LEU A 18 -3.37 2.15 9.47
CA LEU A 18 -3.99 2.50 8.20
C LEU A 18 -3.02 2.39 7.01
N TRP A 19 -3.48 1.73 5.96
CA TRP A 19 -2.74 1.53 4.70
C TRP A 19 -3.61 1.88 3.50
N ILE A 20 -2.98 2.32 2.40
CA ILE A 20 -3.62 2.52 1.10
C ILE A 20 -2.95 1.60 0.10
N VAL A 21 -3.69 0.68 -0.51
CA VAL A 21 -3.11 -0.39 -1.36
C VAL A 21 -3.84 -0.45 -2.70
N ASP A 22 -3.80 0.67 -3.42
CA ASP A 22 -4.43 0.85 -4.72
C ASP A 22 -3.53 1.68 -5.66
N GLY A 23 -4.04 2.07 -6.82
CA GLY A 23 -3.28 2.85 -7.80
C GLY A 23 -2.88 4.26 -7.35
N SER A 24 -3.46 4.81 -6.28
CA SER A 24 -3.15 6.16 -5.80
C SER A 24 -1.75 6.29 -5.18
N ILE A 25 -1.14 5.17 -4.79
CA ILE A 25 0.21 5.14 -4.19
C ILE A 25 1.32 5.29 -5.23
N VAL A 26 0.99 5.09 -6.50
CA VAL A 26 1.95 5.15 -7.60
C VAL A 26 2.01 6.58 -8.11
N PRO A 27 3.18 7.26 -8.03
CA PRO A 27 3.33 8.60 -8.57
C PRO A 27 3.44 8.54 -10.10
N GLY A 28 2.31 8.73 -10.79
CA GLY A 28 2.24 8.89 -12.23
C GLY A 28 1.83 7.62 -12.99
N ASN A 29 1.88 7.71 -14.32
CA ASN A 29 1.44 6.61 -15.18
C ASN A 29 2.45 5.46 -15.20
N LEU A 30 1.94 4.25 -15.01
CA LEU A 30 2.74 3.03 -14.93
C LEU A 30 3.32 2.55 -16.27
N GLY A 31 2.76 2.98 -17.40
CA GLY A 31 3.16 2.57 -18.76
C GLY A 31 2.87 1.10 -19.10
N ALA A 32 3.28 0.18 -18.23
CA ALA A 32 2.93 -1.24 -18.21
C ALA A 32 1.51 -1.47 -17.63
N ASN A 33 1.04 -2.72 -17.64
CA ASN A 33 -0.29 -3.11 -17.16
C ASN A 33 -0.52 -2.61 -15.71
N PRO A 34 -1.41 -1.62 -15.50
CA PRO A 34 -1.66 -1.05 -14.18
C PRO A 34 -2.12 -2.11 -13.18
N SER A 35 -2.98 -3.04 -13.62
CA SER A 35 -3.56 -4.07 -12.76
C SER A 35 -2.48 -4.97 -12.16
N LEU A 36 -1.56 -5.48 -12.99
CA LEU A 36 -0.52 -6.41 -12.50
C LEU A 36 0.46 -5.71 -11.55
N THR A 37 0.77 -4.44 -11.83
CA THR A 37 1.65 -3.66 -10.95
C THR A 37 0.97 -3.39 -9.61
N ILE A 38 -0.30 -3.01 -9.61
CA ILE A 38 -1.08 -2.81 -8.37
C ILE A 38 -1.18 -4.12 -7.60
N THR A 39 -1.42 -5.26 -8.27
CA THR A 39 -1.43 -6.58 -7.63
C THR A 39 -0.10 -6.90 -6.96
N ALA A 40 1.02 -6.74 -7.66
CA ALA A 40 2.35 -7.02 -7.10
C ALA A 40 2.67 -6.10 -5.90
N LEU A 41 2.32 -4.82 -5.99
CA LEU A 41 2.48 -3.87 -4.88
C LEU A 41 1.58 -4.26 -3.70
N ALA A 42 0.36 -4.71 -3.96
CA ALA A 42 -0.57 -5.13 -2.92
C ALA A 42 -0.09 -6.38 -2.18
N GLU A 43 0.37 -7.39 -2.93
CA GLU A 43 0.96 -8.61 -2.34
C GLU A 43 2.20 -8.26 -1.50
N HIS A 44 3.06 -7.37 -2.01
CA HIS A 44 4.23 -6.92 -1.28
C HIS A 44 3.85 -6.21 0.03
N ALA A 45 2.94 -5.23 -0.01
CA ALA A 45 2.50 -4.49 1.18
C ALA A 45 1.85 -5.42 2.22
N MET A 46 0.99 -6.34 1.79
CA MET A 46 0.33 -7.29 2.70
C MET A 46 1.31 -8.28 3.32
N SER A 47 2.40 -8.64 2.64
CA SER A 47 3.44 -9.52 3.21
C SER A 47 4.17 -8.91 4.42
N LEU A 48 4.10 -7.59 4.58
CA LEU A 48 4.68 -6.85 5.70
C LEU A 48 3.71 -6.71 6.89
N ILE A 49 2.43 -7.06 6.72
CA ILE A 49 1.41 -6.98 7.77
C ILE A 49 1.35 -8.32 8.51
N PRO A 50 1.55 -8.36 9.84
CA PRO A 50 1.40 -9.59 10.62
C PRO A 50 0.00 -10.18 10.45
N ALA A 51 -0.06 -11.52 10.34
CA ALA A 51 -1.34 -12.21 10.32
C ALA A 51 -2.16 -11.85 11.57
N LYS A 52 -3.44 -11.60 11.38
CA LYS A 52 -4.36 -11.34 12.50
C LYS A 52 -4.33 -12.54 13.45
N GLU A 53 -3.98 -12.30 14.71
CA GLU A 53 -4.12 -13.33 15.72
C GLU A 53 -5.60 -13.70 15.86
N THR A 54 -5.92 -14.94 15.52
CA THR A 54 -7.25 -15.49 15.77
C THR A 54 -7.29 -15.89 17.24
N LYS A 55 -7.87 -15.04 18.10
CA LYS A 55 -8.33 -15.50 19.40
C LYS A 55 -9.48 -16.50 19.17
N ARG A 56 -9.19 -17.79 19.40
CA ARG A 56 -10.21 -18.84 19.52
C ARG A 56 -11.01 -18.67 20.81
#